data_AF-A0ABD6AMY7-F1
#
_entry.id   AF-A0ABD6AMY7-F1
#
_cell.length_a   1.000
_cell.length_b   1.000
_cell.length_c   1.000
_cell.angle_alpha   90.00
_cell.angle_beta   90.00
_cell.angle_gamma   90.00
#
_symmetry.space_group_name_H-M   'P 1'
#
loop_
_entity.id
_entity.type
_entity.pdbx_description
1 polymer ?
#
loop_
_entity_poly.entity_id
_entity_poly.type
_entity_poly.pdbx_seq_one_letter_code
_entity_poly.pdbx_strand_id
1 'polypeptide(L)'
;MTEEESEKAVIDLAIGRNQIRIEGSESFVSDEMETILDTIDLRKGEQNPSSRGTESTELQDFDDNSEVDSTNEADTNKSELSEIAESLGVELSRLRRHFFIEDGNIHVENPLNIPPRFALLGYCTIENERKNTTTFDNTEMKEKLINGEGVEIDGWGDFIYNARRRGDIRDDPNTDQSRNKPFRLTRDGRESFLDWLNDNE
;
A
#
# COMPACT_ATOMS: atom_id res chain seq x y z
N MET A 1 -14.06 -1.04 49.56
CA MET A 1 -13.17 0.15 49.60
C MET A 1 -11.85 -0.35 50.11
N THR A 2 -10.94 -0.75 49.24
CA THR A 2 -10.21 0.14 48.32
C THR A 2 -10.11 -0.44 46.91
N GLU A 3 -10.55 0.33 45.91
CA GLU A 3 -10.14 0.14 44.52
C GLU A 3 -8.68 0.60 44.46
N GLU A 4 -7.76 -0.32 44.16
CA GLU A 4 -6.42 0.06 43.71
C GLU A 4 -6.61 0.75 42.35
N GLU A 5 -6.49 2.08 42.34
CA GLU A 5 -6.24 2.82 41.11
C GLU A 5 -4.89 2.34 40.57
N SER A 6 -4.91 1.33 39.71
CA SER A 6 -3.75 0.93 38.93
C SER A 6 -3.27 2.14 38.15
N GLU A 7 -2.10 2.67 38.51
CA GLU A 7 -1.50 3.80 37.83
C GLU A 7 -1.36 3.47 36.35
N LYS A 8 -2.04 4.25 35.50
CA LYS A 8 -2.00 4.09 34.05
C LYS A 8 -0.72 4.75 33.55
N ALA A 9 0.14 3.95 32.94
CA ALA A 9 1.30 4.44 32.22
C ALA A 9 0.91 4.73 30.78
N VAL A 10 1.32 5.90 30.30
CA VAL A 10 1.17 6.32 28.91
C VAL A 10 2.56 6.56 28.35
N ILE A 11 2.89 5.89 27.24
CA ILE A 11 4.11 6.13 26.49
C ILE A 11 3.76 6.71 25.13
N ASP A 12 4.37 7.85 24.82
CA ASP A 12 4.34 8.46 23.49
C ASP A 12 5.67 8.16 22.79
N LEU A 13 5.62 7.38 21.72
CA LEU A 13 6.77 7.05 20.87
C LEU A 13 6.68 7.82 19.55
N ALA A 14 7.74 8.54 19.22
CA ALA A 14 7.88 9.18 17.90
C ALA A 14 8.75 8.29 17.00
N ILE A 15 8.18 7.78 15.91
CA ILE A 15 8.89 6.96 14.92
C ILE A 15 8.74 7.64 13.56
N GLY A 16 9.80 8.32 13.11
CA GLY A 16 9.77 9.09 11.87
C GLY A 16 8.78 10.25 11.98
N ARG A 17 7.78 10.30 11.09
CA ARG A 17 6.68 11.31 11.11
C ARG A 17 5.46 10.87 11.93
N ASN A 18 5.43 9.64 12.42
CA ASN A 18 4.29 9.08 13.15
C ASN A 18 4.51 9.16 14.67
N GLN A 19 3.41 9.39 15.39
CA GLN A 19 3.38 9.37 16.85
C GLN A 19 2.47 8.22 17.30
N ILE A 20 3.04 7.25 18.00
CA ILE A 20 2.33 6.11 18.55
C ILE A 20 2.15 6.33 20.05
N ARG A 21 0.91 6.26 20.53
CA ARG A 21 0.58 6.36 21.95
C ARG A 21 0.14 5.00 22.48
N ILE A 22 0.80 4.52 23.52
CA ILE A 22 0.52 3.24 24.16
C ILE A 22 0.06 3.53 25.59
N GLU A 23 -1.14 3.09 25.94
CA GLU A 23 -1.71 3.22 27.29
C GLU A 23 -1.91 1.83 27.90
N GLY A 24 -1.38 1.62 29.10
CA GLY A 24 -1.50 0.36 29.83
C GLY A 24 -1.29 0.52 31.32
N SER A 25 -1.38 -0.58 32.07
CA SER A 25 -0.89 -0.55 33.45
C SER A 25 0.64 -0.40 33.44
N GLU A 26 1.19 0.28 34.44
CA GLU A 26 2.64 0.48 34.54
C GLU A 26 3.44 -0.83 34.50
N SER A 27 2.90 -1.90 35.09
CA SER A 27 3.47 -3.25 35.03
C SER A 27 3.51 -3.82 33.62
N PHE A 28 2.42 -3.70 32.85
CA PHE A 28 2.36 -4.20 31.47
C PHE A 28 3.34 -3.47 30.58
N VAL A 29 3.40 -2.15 30.72
CA VAL A 29 4.31 -1.31 29.95
C VAL A 29 5.76 -1.64 30.28
N SER A 30 6.10 -1.79 31.57
CA SER A 30 7.47 -2.13 31.96
C SER A 30 7.89 -3.54 31.52
N ASP A 31 6.99 -4.52 31.60
CA ASP A 31 7.31 -5.92 31.30
C ASP A 31 7.39 -6.16 29.78
N GLU A 32 6.62 -5.43 28.97
CA GLU A 32 6.53 -5.63 27.52
C GLU A 32 7.31 -4.58 26.70
N MET A 33 7.98 -3.61 27.34
CA MET A 33 8.65 -2.51 26.62
C MET A 33 9.70 -3.00 25.63
N GLU A 34 10.52 -3.98 26.04
CA GLU A 34 11.58 -4.54 25.19
C GLU A 34 10.98 -5.25 23.95
N THR A 35 9.91 -6.03 24.14
CA THR A 35 9.16 -6.68 23.04
C THR A 35 8.52 -5.65 22.10
N ILE A 36 7.96 -4.56 22.64
CA ILE A 36 7.34 -3.48 21.85
C ILE A 36 8.42 -2.79 21.00
N LEU A 37 9.57 -2.46 21.60
CA LEU A 37 10.69 -1.82 20.90
C LEU A 37 11.31 -2.75 19.86
N ASP A 38 11.50 -4.03 20.15
CA ASP A 38 12.01 -5.02 19.20
C ASP A 38 11.05 -5.21 18.01
N THR A 39 9.74 -5.20 18.24
CA THR A 39 8.74 -5.25 17.15
C THR A 39 8.80 -4.00 16.26
N ILE A 40 9.16 -2.86 16.83
CA ILE A 40 9.37 -1.61 16.10
C ILE A 40 10.69 -1.66 15.30
N ASP A 41 11.76 -2.20 15.88
CA ASP A 41 13.10 -2.24 15.26
C ASP A 41 13.24 -3.37 14.21
N LEU A 42 12.52 -4.49 14.39
CA LEU A 42 12.41 -5.57 13.39
C LEU A 42 11.64 -5.14 12.12
N ARG A 43 10.95 -4.00 12.12
CA ARG A 43 10.45 -3.39 10.86
C ARG A 43 11.51 -2.59 10.12
N LYS A 44 12.68 -2.35 10.71
CA LYS A 44 13.83 -1.66 10.08
C LYS A 44 14.97 -2.59 9.70
N GLY A 45 14.98 -3.84 10.16
CA GLY A 45 16.03 -4.80 9.84
C GLY A 45 15.50 -6.21 9.60
N GLU A 46 15.83 -6.75 8.43
CA GLU A 46 15.71 -8.16 7.99
C GLU A 46 14.37 -8.55 7.33
N GLN A 47 14.35 -9.15 6.14
CA GLN A 47 15.16 -10.31 5.78
C GLN A 47 15.64 -10.30 4.33
N ASN A 48 16.93 -10.60 4.16
CA ASN A 48 17.46 -11.16 2.92
C ASN A 48 18.24 -12.44 3.32
N PRO A 49 17.74 -13.67 3.08
CA PRO A 49 18.53 -14.85 3.33
C PRO A 49 19.18 -15.37 2.05
N SER A 50 20.47 -15.71 2.21
CA SER A 50 21.24 -16.69 1.45
C SER A 50 21.81 -16.27 0.09
N SER A 51 23.14 -16.16 0.01
CA SER A 51 23.96 -17.27 -0.47
C SER A 51 25.47 -16.97 -0.39
N ARG A 52 26.21 -17.98 0.08
CA ARG A 52 27.68 -18.10 0.10
C ARG A 52 28.36 -17.64 -1.20
N GLY A 53 29.37 -16.80 -1.06
CA GLY A 53 30.39 -16.53 -2.08
C GLY A 53 31.66 -16.00 -1.43
N THR A 54 32.66 -16.87 -1.27
CA THR A 54 34.02 -16.51 -0.87
C THR A 54 34.76 -15.84 -2.03
N GLU A 55 35.57 -14.86 -1.64
CA GLU A 55 36.79 -14.35 -2.27
C GLU A 55 36.76 -13.24 -3.34
N SER A 56 37.52 -12.20 -2.96
CA SER A 56 38.42 -11.38 -3.77
C SER A 56 37.90 -10.08 -4.38
N THR A 57 38.08 -9.05 -3.56
CA THR A 57 38.55 -7.69 -3.83
C THR A 57 39.14 -7.43 -5.24
N GLU A 58 38.68 -6.36 -5.88
CA GLU A 58 39.54 -5.42 -6.60
C GLU A 58 38.88 -4.03 -6.60
N LEU A 59 39.60 -3.05 -6.05
CA LEU A 59 39.29 -1.62 -6.04
C LEU A 59 39.56 -1.04 -7.43
N GLN A 60 38.66 -0.22 -7.95
CA GLN A 60 39.02 0.82 -8.92
C GLN A 60 38.29 2.12 -8.60
N ASP A 61 39.13 3.14 -8.37
CA ASP A 61 38.79 4.54 -8.14
C ASP A 61 38.10 5.15 -9.36
N PHE A 62 37.01 5.89 -9.13
CA PHE A 62 36.60 7.00 -9.98
C PHE A 62 36.06 8.13 -9.08
N ASP A 63 36.89 9.14 -8.89
CA ASP A 63 36.43 10.50 -8.59
C ASP A 63 35.63 11.00 -9.81
N ASP A 64 34.35 11.32 -9.62
CA ASP A 64 33.71 12.36 -10.41
C ASP A 64 32.78 13.18 -9.54
N ASN A 65 33.05 14.48 -9.54
CA ASN A 65 32.28 15.50 -8.84
C ASN A 65 30.90 15.61 -9.50
N SER A 66 29.84 15.37 -8.74
CA SER A 66 28.60 16.10 -8.96
C SER A 66 28.04 16.55 -7.62
N GLU A 67 27.98 17.86 -7.45
CA GLU A 67 27.15 18.51 -6.44
C GLU A 67 25.72 18.03 -6.64
N VAL A 68 25.21 17.19 -5.74
CA VAL A 68 23.79 16.87 -5.69
C VAL A 68 23.17 17.83 -4.70
N ASP A 69 22.49 18.82 -5.28
CA ASP A 69 21.62 19.78 -4.63
C ASP A 69 20.52 19.05 -3.85
N SER A 70 20.58 19.20 -2.53
CA SER A 70 19.66 18.60 -1.56
C SER A 70 18.34 19.37 -1.53
N THR A 71 17.50 19.27 -2.56
CA THR A 71 16.10 19.73 -2.47
C THR A 71 15.13 18.89 -3.32
N ASN A 72 13.96 18.59 -2.74
CA ASN A 72 12.70 18.18 -3.40
C ASN A 72 12.31 16.70 -3.52
N GLU A 73 12.33 15.91 -2.43
CA GLU A 73 11.52 14.67 -2.37
C GLU A 73 10.04 14.93 -1.97
N ALA A 74 9.72 16.10 -1.44
CA ALA A 74 8.35 16.42 -0.99
C ALA A 74 7.42 16.94 -2.11
N ASP A 75 7.98 17.37 -3.25
CA ASP A 75 7.22 17.97 -4.36
C ASP A 75 6.86 16.97 -5.48
N THR A 76 7.59 15.86 -5.60
CA THR A 76 7.36 14.81 -6.60
C THR A 76 6.06 14.03 -6.34
N ASN A 77 5.68 13.83 -5.08
CA ASN A 77 4.50 13.04 -4.68
C ASN A 77 3.16 13.74 -4.98
N LYS A 78 3.13 15.08 -4.99
CA LYS A 78 1.95 15.83 -5.45
C LYS A 78 1.81 15.83 -6.98
N SER A 79 2.91 15.62 -7.70
CA SER A 79 2.96 15.60 -9.17
C SER A 79 2.35 14.33 -9.74
N GLU A 80 2.72 13.16 -9.21
CA GLU A 80 2.36 11.89 -9.85
C GLU A 80 0.85 11.61 -9.89
N LEU A 81 0.15 11.74 -8.75
CA LEU A 81 -1.31 11.54 -8.74
C LEU A 81 -2.05 12.63 -9.52
N SER A 82 -1.45 13.84 -9.64
CA SER A 82 -2.00 14.93 -10.45
C SER A 82 -1.95 14.60 -11.94
N GLU A 83 -0.81 14.07 -12.42
CA GLU A 83 -0.61 13.64 -13.80
C GLU A 83 -1.56 12.48 -14.15
N ILE A 84 -1.74 11.53 -13.22
CA ILE A 84 -2.70 10.43 -13.39
C ILE A 84 -4.14 10.95 -13.48
N ALA A 85 -4.53 11.87 -12.59
CA ALA A 85 -5.88 12.45 -12.62
C ALA A 85 -6.15 13.17 -13.95
N GLU A 86 -5.16 13.89 -14.47
CA GLU A 86 -5.22 14.55 -15.78
C GLU A 86 -5.37 13.54 -16.93
N SER A 87 -4.55 12.47 -16.94
CA SER A 87 -4.65 11.38 -17.92
C SER A 87 -6.01 10.69 -17.91
N LEU A 88 -6.57 10.48 -16.72
CA LEU A 88 -7.88 9.86 -16.53
C LEU A 88 -9.04 10.81 -16.84
N GLY A 89 -8.79 12.12 -16.99
CA GLY A 89 -9.83 13.14 -17.20
C GLY A 89 -10.73 13.34 -15.99
N VAL A 90 -10.22 13.16 -14.77
CA VAL A 90 -10.96 13.32 -13.52
C VAL A 90 -10.36 14.43 -12.65
N GLU A 91 -11.18 15.06 -11.82
CA GLU A 91 -10.67 16.04 -10.87
C GLU A 91 -9.76 15.37 -9.83
N LEU A 92 -8.55 15.90 -9.64
CA LEU A 92 -7.59 15.40 -8.66
C LEU A 92 -8.17 15.32 -7.24
N SER A 93 -9.03 16.26 -6.87
CA SER A 93 -9.71 16.27 -5.56
C SER A 93 -10.58 15.03 -5.35
N ARG A 94 -11.24 14.52 -6.41
CA ARG A 94 -12.08 13.31 -6.34
C ARG A 94 -11.21 12.07 -6.14
N LEU A 95 -10.11 11.97 -6.88
CA LEU A 95 -9.17 10.87 -6.75
C LEU A 95 -8.49 10.86 -5.36
N ARG A 96 -8.09 12.04 -4.87
CA ARG A 96 -7.44 12.23 -3.55
C ARG A 96 -8.31 11.95 -2.34
N ARG A 97 -9.63 11.90 -2.48
CA ARG A 97 -10.53 11.48 -1.38
C ARG A 97 -10.34 10.00 -1.02
N HIS A 98 -9.82 9.22 -1.96
CA HIS A 98 -9.79 7.77 -1.87
C HIS A 98 -8.39 7.19 -2.03
N PHE A 99 -7.50 7.85 -2.78
CA PHE A 99 -6.17 7.35 -3.07
C PHE A 99 -5.11 8.44 -2.90
N PHE A 100 -3.93 8.02 -2.43
CA PHE A 100 -2.72 8.82 -2.46
C PHE A 100 -1.52 7.97 -2.88
N ILE A 101 -0.41 8.61 -3.21
CA ILE A 101 0.84 7.93 -3.54
C ILE A 101 1.90 8.39 -2.54
N GLU A 102 2.53 7.43 -1.86
CA GLU A 102 3.63 7.65 -0.91
C GLU A 102 4.70 6.59 -1.16
N ASP A 103 5.97 6.99 -1.16
CA ASP A 103 7.12 6.12 -1.41
C ASP A 103 6.99 5.24 -2.67
N GLY A 104 6.35 5.79 -3.71
CA GLY A 104 6.10 5.09 -4.97
C GLY A 104 5.02 4.00 -4.90
N ASN A 105 4.29 3.88 -3.81
CA ASN A 105 3.18 2.94 -3.63
C ASN A 105 1.83 3.67 -3.63
N ILE A 106 0.81 3.01 -4.17
CA ILE A 106 -0.57 3.50 -4.13
C ILE A 106 -1.19 3.06 -2.82
N HIS A 107 -1.79 4.00 -2.11
CA HIS A 107 -2.49 3.77 -0.85
C HIS A 107 -3.95 4.17 -0.94
N VAL A 108 -4.77 3.57 -0.08
CA VAL A 108 -6.20 3.84 0.06
C VAL A 108 -6.39 4.69 1.32
N GLU A 109 -6.80 5.95 1.16
CA GLU A 109 -6.91 6.93 2.26
C GLU A 109 -7.87 6.47 3.38
N ASN A 110 -9.02 5.91 3.00
CA ASN A 110 -10.06 5.46 3.93
C ASN A 110 -10.57 4.07 3.53
N PRO A 111 -9.82 3.00 3.82
CA PRO A 111 -10.08 1.64 3.30
C PRO A 111 -11.42 1.06 3.75
N LEU A 112 -11.97 1.52 4.88
CA LEU A 112 -13.28 1.12 5.41
C LEU A 112 -14.46 1.85 4.75
N ASN A 113 -14.23 3.00 4.12
CA ASN A 113 -15.29 3.83 3.52
C ASN A 113 -15.35 3.72 2.00
N ILE A 114 -14.40 3.02 1.38
CA ILE A 114 -14.43 2.73 -0.05
C ILE A 114 -15.08 1.35 -0.28
N PRO A 115 -16.06 1.23 -1.19
CA PRO A 115 -16.56 -0.09 -1.53
C PRO A 115 -15.42 -0.94 -2.12
N PRO A 116 -15.21 -2.18 -1.65
CA PRO A 116 -14.04 -2.98 -2.02
C PRO A 116 -13.80 -3.14 -3.51
N ARG A 117 -14.89 -3.21 -4.29
CA ARG A 117 -14.84 -3.23 -5.76
C ARG A 117 -14.08 -2.03 -6.30
N PHE A 118 -14.36 -0.82 -5.80
CA PHE A 118 -13.73 0.40 -6.28
C PHE A 118 -12.33 0.61 -5.71
N ALA A 119 -12.01 0.01 -4.55
CA ALA A 119 -10.63 -0.09 -4.08
C ALA A 119 -9.77 -0.90 -5.07
N LEU A 120 -10.25 -2.09 -5.48
CA LEU A 120 -9.59 -2.91 -6.49
C LEU A 120 -9.44 -2.18 -7.83
N LEU A 121 -10.55 -1.66 -8.37
CA LEU A 121 -10.54 -1.04 -9.69
C LEU A 121 -9.74 0.25 -9.70
N GLY A 122 -9.79 1.05 -8.63
CA GLY A 122 -8.99 2.25 -8.49
C GLY A 122 -7.50 1.94 -8.42
N TYR A 123 -7.09 0.98 -7.60
CA TYR A 123 -5.71 0.53 -7.52
C TYR A 123 -5.20 0.09 -8.90
N CYS A 124 -5.91 -0.82 -9.56
CA CYS A 124 -5.54 -1.31 -10.89
C CYS A 124 -5.52 -0.19 -11.94
N THR A 125 -6.44 0.77 -11.88
CA THR A 125 -6.49 1.88 -12.83
C THR A 125 -5.30 2.81 -12.66
N ILE A 126 -5.00 3.22 -11.42
CA ILE A 126 -3.87 4.09 -11.10
C ILE A 126 -2.56 3.39 -11.47
N GLU A 127 -2.40 2.12 -11.11
CA GLU A 127 -1.19 1.35 -11.43
C GLU A 127 -1.04 1.11 -12.94
N ASN A 128 -2.14 0.95 -13.68
CA ASN A 128 -2.13 0.87 -15.15
C ASN A 128 -1.57 2.15 -15.77
N GLU A 129 -1.98 3.33 -15.29
CA GLU A 129 -1.47 4.61 -15.77
C GLU A 129 0.02 4.79 -15.41
N ARG A 130 0.45 4.37 -14.22
CA ARG A 130 1.84 4.50 -13.76
C ARG A 130 2.82 3.60 -14.51
N LYS A 131 2.45 2.34 -14.69
CA LYS A 131 3.36 1.30 -15.18
C LYS A 131 3.04 0.83 -16.59
N ASN A 132 2.02 1.40 -17.23
CA ASN A 132 1.49 0.96 -18.52
C ASN A 132 1.19 -0.56 -18.55
N THR A 133 0.71 -1.11 -17.43
CA THR A 133 0.40 -2.54 -17.27
C THR A 133 -1.09 -2.79 -17.17
N THR A 134 -1.63 -3.74 -17.93
CA THR A 134 -3.05 -4.11 -17.84
C THR A 134 -3.28 -5.42 -17.09
N THR A 135 -2.21 -6.12 -16.69
CA THR A 135 -2.26 -7.41 -16.00
C THR A 135 -1.77 -7.23 -14.55
N PHE A 136 -2.51 -7.83 -13.61
CA PHE A 136 -2.27 -7.74 -12.18
C PHE A 136 -2.23 -9.15 -11.58
N ASP A 137 -1.24 -9.41 -10.72
CA ASP A 137 -1.14 -10.67 -10.01
C ASP A 137 -2.24 -10.77 -8.93
N ASN A 138 -2.95 -11.89 -8.92
CA ASN A 138 -4.09 -12.07 -8.02
C ASN A 138 -3.68 -12.23 -6.55
N THR A 139 -2.52 -12.83 -6.30
CA THR A 139 -1.99 -13.01 -4.94
C THR A 139 -1.48 -11.68 -4.41
N GLU A 140 -0.72 -10.95 -5.22
CA GLU A 140 -0.19 -9.63 -4.87
C GLU A 140 -1.33 -8.63 -4.58
N MET A 141 -2.38 -8.60 -5.42
CA MET A 141 -3.51 -7.70 -5.19
C MET A 141 -4.29 -8.03 -3.91
N LYS A 142 -4.42 -9.33 -3.58
CA LYS A 142 -5.01 -9.75 -2.31
C LYS A 142 -4.21 -9.21 -1.14
N GLU A 143 -2.91 -9.44 -1.17
CA GLU A 143 -2.00 -9.05 -0.10
C GLU A 143 -1.97 -7.52 0.07
N LYS A 144 -1.86 -6.79 -1.05
CA LYS A 144 -1.91 -5.32 -1.03
C LYS A 144 -3.21 -4.79 -0.45
N LEU A 145 -4.36 -5.16 -1.02
CA LEU A 145 -5.63 -4.55 -0.61
C LEU A 145 -6.09 -4.98 0.79
N ILE A 146 -5.92 -6.26 1.15
CA ILE A 146 -6.40 -6.76 2.45
C ILE A 146 -5.34 -6.55 3.53
N ASN A 147 -4.12 -7.01 3.32
CA ASN A 147 -3.09 -7.02 4.37
C ASN A 147 -2.36 -5.68 4.45
N GLY A 148 -2.10 -5.03 3.31
CA GLY A 148 -1.41 -3.75 3.24
C GLY A 148 -2.34 -2.58 3.58
N GLU A 149 -3.46 -2.48 2.86
CA GLU A 149 -4.37 -1.34 2.92
C GLU A 149 -5.53 -1.56 3.90
N GLY A 150 -5.82 -2.78 4.35
CA GLY A 150 -6.90 -3.04 5.31
C GLY A 150 -8.31 -2.90 4.71
N VAL A 151 -8.48 -3.09 3.41
CA VAL A 151 -9.80 -3.08 2.75
C VAL A 151 -10.61 -4.29 3.20
N GLU A 152 -11.87 -4.06 3.61
CA GLU A 152 -12.75 -5.09 4.15
C GLU A 152 -13.30 -5.99 3.03
N ILE A 153 -12.56 -7.06 2.70
CA ILE A 153 -12.93 -8.03 1.67
C ILE A 153 -13.19 -9.40 2.30
N ASP A 154 -14.47 -9.70 2.53
CA ASP A 154 -14.92 -11.01 2.95
C ASP A 154 -14.83 -12.01 1.79
N GLY A 155 -13.83 -12.90 1.85
CA GLY A 155 -13.67 -13.97 0.88
C GLY A 155 -13.16 -13.48 -0.48
N TRP A 156 -11.84 -13.32 -0.59
CA TRP A 156 -11.17 -12.88 -1.83
C TRP A 156 -11.57 -13.66 -3.09
N GLY A 157 -11.72 -14.99 -2.99
CA GLY A 157 -12.08 -15.83 -4.15
C GLY A 157 -13.44 -15.46 -4.75
N ASP A 158 -14.45 -15.28 -3.89
CA ASP A 158 -15.80 -14.91 -4.32
C ASP A 158 -15.85 -13.46 -4.81
N PHE A 159 -15.09 -12.58 -4.17
CA PHE A 159 -14.92 -11.19 -4.59
C PHE A 159 -14.39 -11.11 -6.04
N ILE A 160 -13.25 -11.77 -6.33
CA ILE A 160 -12.66 -11.76 -7.67
C ILE A 160 -13.55 -12.50 -8.68
N TYR A 161 -14.20 -13.60 -8.29
CA TYR A 161 -15.17 -14.28 -9.16
C TYR A 161 -16.32 -13.34 -9.57
N ASN A 162 -16.85 -12.56 -8.62
CA ASN A 162 -17.91 -11.60 -8.90
C ASN A 162 -17.43 -10.45 -9.79
N ALA A 163 -16.21 -9.94 -9.58
CA ALA A 163 -15.61 -8.94 -10.45
C ALA A 163 -15.46 -9.45 -11.90
N ARG A 164 -15.07 -10.72 -12.09
CA ARG A 164 -15.04 -11.37 -13.41
C ARG A 164 -16.43 -11.47 -14.04
N ARG A 165 -17.43 -11.92 -13.26
CA ARG A 165 -18.80 -12.10 -13.74
C ARG A 165 -19.45 -10.78 -14.16
N ARG A 166 -19.11 -9.68 -13.48
CA ARG A 166 -19.54 -8.32 -13.85
C ARG A 166 -18.85 -7.78 -15.09
N GLY A 167 -17.75 -8.40 -15.50
CA GLY A 167 -16.95 -7.95 -16.63
C GLY A 167 -15.87 -6.93 -16.24
N ASP A 168 -15.75 -6.57 -14.97
CA ASP A 168 -14.79 -5.55 -14.50
C ASP A 168 -13.34 -5.98 -14.77
N ILE A 169 -13.08 -7.26 -14.55
CA ILE A 169 -11.78 -7.90 -14.79
C ILE A 169 -11.96 -9.17 -15.64
N ARG A 170 -10.90 -9.62 -16.30
CA ARG A 170 -10.88 -10.88 -17.05
C ARG A 170 -9.61 -11.67 -16.75
N ASP A 171 -9.64 -12.98 -16.92
CA ASP A 171 -8.42 -13.78 -16.78
C ASP A 171 -7.40 -13.40 -17.86
N ASP A 172 -6.12 -13.43 -17.49
CA ASP A 172 -5.06 -13.33 -18.49
C ASP A 172 -5.08 -14.59 -19.38
N PRO A 173 -5.29 -14.45 -20.71
CA PRO A 173 -5.38 -15.59 -21.62
C PRO A 173 -4.09 -16.42 -21.72
N ASN A 174 -2.96 -15.88 -21.26
CA ASN A 174 -1.65 -16.53 -21.34
C ASN A 174 -1.28 -17.33 -20.08
N THR A 175 -2.19 -17.43 -19.11
CA THR A 175 -1.92 -18.12 -17.84
C THR A 175 -2.74 -19.40 -17.74
N ASP A 176 -2.08 -20.54 -17.47
CA ASP A 176 -2.71 -21.86 -17.33
C ASP A 176 -3.79 -21.88 -16.24
N GLN A 177 -4.71 -22.87 -16.28
CA GLN A 177 -5.91 -23.05 -15.43
C GLN A 177 -5.66 -23.18 -13.90
N SER A 178 -4.90 -22.27 -13.29
CA SER A 178 -4.71 -22.18 -11.84
C SER A 178 -5.83 -21.38 -11.16
N ARG A 179 -5.99 -21.56 -9.85
CA ARG A 179 -6.97 -20.78 -9.05
C ARG A 179 -6.53 -19.32 -8.82
N ASN A 180 -5.23 -19.04 -8.94
CA ASN A 180 -4.63 -17.74 -8.63
C ASN A 180 -4.13 -17.03 -9.89
N LYS A 181 -4.78 -17.24 -11.03
CA LYS A 181 -4.38 -16.57 -12.28
C LYS A 181 -4.33 -15.06 -12.10
N PRO A 182 -3.30 -14.40 -12.64
CA PRO A 182 -3.35 -12.98 -12.93
C PRO A 182 -4.63 -12.63 -13.70
N PHE A 183 -5.13 -11.43 -13.44
CA PHE A 183 -6.29 -10.89 -14.13
C PHE A 183 -5.92 -9.58 -14.81
N ARG A 184 -6.74 -9.19 -15.78
CA ARG A 184 -6.62 -7.95 -16.51
C ARG A 184 -7.75 -7.03 -16.14
N LEU A 185 -7.43 -5.76 -15.90
CA LEU A 185 -8.45 -4.70 -15.84
C LEU A 185 -9.06 -4.54 -17.23
N THR A 186 -10.38 -4.56 -17.31
CA THR A 186 -11.07 -4.29 -18.57
C THR A 186 -11.39 -2.81 -18.71
N ARG A 187 -11.79 -2.42 -19.93
CA ARG A 187 -12.35 -1.09 -20.17
C ARG A 187 -13.58 -0.82 -19.30
N ASP A 188 -14.52 -1.76 -19.23
CA ASP A 188 -15.77 -1.63 -18.46
C ASP A 188 -15.49 -1.49 -16.94
N GLY A 189 -14.46 -2.17 -16.44
CA GLY A 189 -13.98 -2.04 -15.07
C GLY A 189 -13.39 -0.66 -14.79
N ARG A 190 -12.56 -0.14 -15.71
CA ARG A 190 -12.03 1.24 -15.62
C ARG A 190 -13.16 2.26 -15.66
N GLU A 191 -14.07 2.17 -16.62
CA GLU A 191 -15.20 3.10 -16.76
C GLU A 191 -16.10 3.04 -15.51
N SER A 192 -16.39 1.85 -14.97
CA SER A 192 -17.14 1.71 -13.71
C SER A 192 -16.49 2.45 -12.54
N PHE A 193 -15.16 2.46 -12.45
CA PHE A 193 -14.44 3.20 -11.41
C PHE A 193 -14.53 4.71 -11.62
N LEU A 194 -14.36 5.18 -12.86
CA LEU A 194 -14.45 6.60 -13.19
C LEU A 194 -15.87 7.14 -12.96
N ASP A 195 -16.90 6.38 -13.35
CA ASP A 195 -18.30 6.72 -13.09
C ASP A 195 -18.54 6.83 -11.58
N TRP A 196 -18.05 5.87 -10.79
CA TRP A 196 -18.17 5.93 -9.33
C TRP A 196 -17.47 7.14 -8.71
N LEU A 197 -16.27 7.50 -9.18
CA LEU A 197 -15.59 8.72 -8.73
C LEU A 197 -16.40 9.99 -9.05
N ASN A 198 -17.20 9.95 -10.12
CA ASN A 198 -17.97 11.09 -10.57
C ASN A 198 -19.35 11.21 -9.93
N ASP A 199 -19.98 10.07 -9.59
CA ASP A 199 -21.33 10.00 -9.02
C ASP A 199 -21.37 10.22 -7.49
N ASN A 200 -20.24 10.08 -6.79
CA ASN A 200 -20.14 10.17 -5.32
C ASN A 200 -20.02 11.63 -4.80
N GLU A 201 -20.86 12.54 -5.31
CA GLU A 201 -21.00 13.93 -4.81
C GLU A 201 -21.75 14.04 -3.47
#